data_AF-A0A9X7UBH7-F1
#
_entry.id   AF-A0A9X7UBH7-F1
#
_cell.length_a   1.000
_cell.length_b   1.000
_cell.length_c   1.000
_cell.angle_alpha   90.00
_cell.angle_beta   90.00
_cell.angle_gamma   90.00
#
_symmetry.space_group_name_H-M   'P 1'
#
loop_
_entity.id
_entity.type
_entity.pdbx_description
1 polymer ?
#
loop_
_entity_poly.entity_id
_entity_poly.type
_entity_poly.pdbx_seq_one_letter_code
_entity_poly.pdbx_strand_id
1 'polypeptide(L)'
;MTDQTQDLTLDEIRALLAPILPRHAAFDGWRPEAVAMAAAEKGIDADVAALAFDGGAMGMIEAWFASIDARMLEVLPPEKLATMSIRKKISALIETRLALLAPDREALRRAQAILAMPANAVRAAKLGWHAADIMWRAAGDTATDLNHYSKRATLGSIYAATLLTFVNDESEDHADSRAFLTRRIEGIMRFEKMKARFKGVGDGEHLSLSRFIGRLRYPAV
;
A
#
# COMPACT_ATOMS: atom_id res chain seq x y z
N MET A 1 21.54 -19.51 23.99
CA MET A 1 20.92 -18.44 23.16
C MET A 1 19.42 -18.30 23.47
N THR A 2 18.92 -18.86 24.57
CA THR A 2 17.50 -18.93 24.97
C THR A 2 17.06 -17.82 25.94
N ASP A 3 18.00 -17.02 26.46
CA ASP A 3 17.74 -16.02 27.49
C ASP A 3 17.15 -14.72 26.89
N GLN A 4 17.64 -14.30 25.72
CA GLN A 4 17.24 -13.03 25.10
C GLN A 4 15.81 -13.03 24.53
N THR A 5 15.20 -14.19 24.31
CA THR A 5 13.83 -14.30 23.76
C THR A 5 12.75 -14.36 24.84
N GLN A 6 13.11 -14.65 26.10
CA GLN A 6 12.15 -14.74 27.21
C GLN A 6 11.71 -13.37 27.75
N ASP A 7 12.53 -12.33 27.54
CA ASP A 7 12.26 -10.97 28.00
C ASP A 7 11.52 -10.09 26.97
N LEU A 8 11.21 -10.62 25.78
CA LEU A 8 10.53 -9.85 24.75
C LEU A 8 9.06 -9.61 25.10
N THR A 9 8.61 -8.38 24.89
CA THR A 9 7.19 -8.02 24.94
C THR A 9 6.42 -8.68 23.77
N LEU A 10 5.09 -8.80 23.90
CA LEU A 10 4.26 -9.35 22.81
C LEU A 10 4.41 -8.57 21.50
N ASP A 11 4.62 -7.26 21.57
CA ASP A 11 4.84 -6.42 20.37
C ASP A 11 6.19 -6.69 19.71
N GLU A 12 7.25 -6.91 20.50
CA GLU A 12 8.57 -7.28 19.99
C GLU A 12 8.56 -8.69 19.39
N ILE A 13 7.85 -9.64 20.02
CA ILE A 13 7.63 -10.98 19.46
C ILE A 13 6.88 -10.86 18.12
N ARG A 14 5.81 -10.06 18.06
CA ARG A 14 5.05 -9.84 16.82
C ARG A 14 5.95 -9.29 15.72
N ALA A 15 6.76 -8.27 16.03
CA ALA A 15 7.69 -7.67 15.07
C ALA A 15 8.78 -8.65 14.62
N LEU A 16 9.27 -9.51 15.52
CA LEU A 16 10.27 -10.53 15.24
C LEU A 16 9.75 -11.63 14.30
N LEU A 17 8.51 -12.08 14.51
CA LEU A 17 7.91 -13.19 13.77
C LEU A 17 7.27 -12.76 12.44
N ALA A 18 6.75 -11.53 12.36
CA ALA A 18 6.01 -11.02 11.20
C ALA A 18 6.70 -11.18 9.83
N PRO A 19 8.03 -10.97 9.68
CA PRO A 19 8.73 -11.17 8.40
C PRO A 19 8.83 -12.64 7.95
N ILE A 20 8.54 -13.59 8.84
CA ILE A 20 8.74 -15.04 8.63
C ILE A 20 7.42 -15.74 8.34
N LEU A 21 6.35 -15.29 9.00
CA LEU A 21 4.98 -15.76 8.78
C LEU A 21 4.60 -16.06 7.33
N PRO A 22 4.86 -15.17 6.34
CA PRO A 22 4.42 -15.44 4.98
C PRO A 22 5.00 -16.73 4.39
N ARG A 23 6.23 -17.14 4.77
CA ARG A 23 6.86 -18.37 4.27
C ARG A 23 6.06 -19.61 4.66
N HIS A 24 5.53 -19.63 5.88
CA HIS A 24 4.66 -20.71 6.36
C HIS A 24 3.24 -20.56 5.82
N ALA A 25 2.72 -19.33 5.78
CA ALA A 25 1.37 -19.06 5.28
C ALA A 25 1.20 -19.33 3.78
N ALA A 26 2.29 -19.33 3.00
CA ALA A 26 2.27 -19.73 1.59
C ALA A 26 1.78 -21.18 1.39
N PHE A 27 2.09 -22.08 2.33
CA PHE A 27 1.71 -23.50 2.22
C PHE A 27 0.36 -23.76 2.88
N ASP A 28 0.25 -23.52 4.18
CA ASP A 28 -0.91 -23.91 5.00
C ASP A 28 -1.97 -22.80 5.14
N GLY A 29 -1.66 -21.60 4.66
CA GLY A 29 -2.50 -20.41 4.78
C GLY A 29 -2.23 -19.60 6.04
N TRP A 30 -2.93 -18.47 6.16
CA TRP A 30 -2.84 -17.55 7.29
C TRP A 30 -3.59 -18.09 8.52
N ARG A 31 -3.02 -19.11 9.16
CA ARG A 31 -3.60 -19.87 10.28
C ARG A 31 -2.64 -19.92 11.48
N PRO A 32 -3.10 -20.30 12.69
CA PRO A 32 -2.25 -20.37 13.89
C PRO A 32 -1.00 -21.23 13.70
N GLU A 33 -1.04 -22.24 12.84
CA GLU A 33 0.10 -23.09 12.50
C GLU A 33 1.26 -22.28 11.91
N ALA A 34 0.99 -21.22 11.13
CA ALA A 34 2.04 -20.35 10.58
C ALA A 34 2.78 -19.59 11.70
N VAL A 35 2.08 -19.20 12.77
CA VAL A 35 2.66 -18.57 13.96
C VAL A 35 3.50 -19.57 14.74
N ALA A 36 2.98 -20.78 14.96
CA ALA A 36 3.69 -21.84 15.66
C ALA A 36 5.01 -22.22 14.96
N MET A 37 5.00 -22.30 13.62
CA MET A 37 6.19 -22.60 12.83
C MET A 37 7.22 -21.45 12.89
N ALA A 38 6.78 -20.19 12.76
CA ALA A 38 7.66 -19.03 12.89
C ALA A 38 8.27 -18.93 14.31
N ALA A 39 7.48 -19.24 15.34
CA ALA A 39 7.91 -19.26 16.72
C ALA A 39 8.98 -20.35 16.95
N ALA A 40 8.78 -21.55 16.42
CA ALA A 40 9.76 -22.63 16.47
C ALA A 40 11.09 -22.24 15.81
N GLU A 41 11.06 -21.57 14.65
CA GLU A 41 12.28 -21.06 13.99
C GLU A 41 13.05 -20.04 14.83
N LYS A 42 12.36 -19.28 15.69
CA LYS A 42 12.95 -18.24 16.54
C LYS A 42 13.16 -18.65 17.99
N GLY A 43 12.81 -19.88 18.36
CA GLY A 43 12.90 -20.35 19.74
C GLY A 43 11.99 -19.58 20.70
N ILE A 44 10.82 -19.13 20.21
CA ILE A 44 9.76 -18.50 21.00
C ILE A 44 8.77 -19.57 21.42
N ASP A 45 8.31 -19.50 22.67
CA ASP A 45 7.26 -20.38 23.17
C ASP A 45 5.97 -20.22 22.34
N ALA A 46 5.34 -21.34 21.97
CA ALA A 46 4.21 -21.35 21.05
C ALA A 46 2.98 -20.65 21.63
N ASP A 47 2.74 -20.77 22.95
CA ASP A 47 1.60 -20.14 23.61
C ASP A 47 1.81 -18.61 23.70
N VAL A 48 3.04 -18.18 24.00
CA VAL A 48 3.41 -16.75 23.99
C VAL A 48 3.30 -16.17 22.58
N ALA A 49 3.75 -16.90 21.55
CA ALA A 49 3.60 -16.48 20.17
C ALA A 49 2.12 -16.39 19.75
N ALA A 50 1.28 -17.33 20.18
CA ALA A 50 -0.16 -17.30 19.92
C ALA A 50 -0.81 -16.06 20.54
N LEU A 51 -0.42 -15.67 21.77
CA LEU A 51 -0.88 -14.43 22.40
C LEU A 51 -0.46 -13.18 21.63
N ALA A 52 0.73 -13.16 21.01
CA ALA A 52 1.17 -12.05 20.18
C ALA A 52 0.34 -11.89 18.88
N PHE A 53 -0.37 -12.94 18.45
CA PHE A 53 -1.16 -12.99 17.20
C PHE A 53 -2.64 -13.39 17.43
N ASP A 54 -3.29 -12.76 18.41
CA ASP A 54 -4.71 -12.96 18.74
C ASP A 54 -5.71 -12.51 17.65
N GLY A 55 -5.29 -11.60 16.77
CA GLY A 55 -6.11 -11.04 15.69
C GLY A 55 -6.37 -11.96 14.49
N GLY A 56 -6.00 -13.25 14.58
CA GLY A 56 -6.16 -14.26 13.54
C GLY A 56 -5.43 -13.91 12.24
N ALA A 57 -5.94 -14.40 11.10
CA ALA A 57 -5.33 -14.20 9.78
C ALA A 57 -5.04 -12.73 9.46
N MET A 58 -6.00 -11.85 9.77
CA MET A 58 -5.84 -10.42 9.54
C MET A 58 -4.75 -9.81 10.43
N GLY A 59 -4.64 -10.22 11.70
CA GLY A 59 -3.56 -9.75 12.59
C GLY A 59 -2.18 -10.15 12.08
N MET A 60 -2.05 -11.39 11.56
CA MET A 60 -0.82 -11.86 10.91
C MET A 60 -0.46 -11.03 9.67
N ILE A 61 -1.44 -10.79 8.78
CA ILE A 61 -1.25 -10.00 7.55
C ILE A 61 -0.88 -8.55 7.88
N GLU A 62 -1.55 -7.94 8.86
CA GLU A 62 -1.27 -6.58 9.33
C GLU A 62 0.16 -6.46 9.85
N ALA A 63 0.60 -7.41 10.69
CA ALA A 63 1.95 -7.45 11.21
C ALA A 63 2.99 -7.64 10.08
N TRP A 64 2.73 -8.56 9.16
CA TRP A 64 3.61 -8.77 8.00
C TRP A 64 3.74 -7.49 7.16
N PHE A 65 2.62 -6.84 6.81
CA PHE A 65 2.66 -5.60 6.04
C PHE A 65 3.36 -4.46 6.78
N ALA A 66 3.19 -4.35 8.10
CA ALA A 66 3.96 -3.40 8.91
C ALA A 66 5.48 -3.67 8.84
N SER A 67 5.89 -4.94 8.81
CA SER A 67 7.30 -5.29 8.61
C SER A 67 7.83 -4.91 7.21
N ILE A 68 6.98 -4.99 6.17
CA ILE A 68 7.31 -4.50 4.83
C ILE A 68 7.42 -2.97 4.81
N ASP A 69 6.53 -2.27 5.51
CA ASP A 69 6.59 -0.82 5.68
C ASP A 69 7.92 -0.39 6.33
N ALA A 70 8.30 -1.03 7.43
CA ALA A 70 9.55 -0.75 8.14
C ALA A 70 10.79 -0.98 7.24
N ARG A 71 10.90 -2.16 6.62
CA ARG A 71 12.02 -2.50 5.73
C ARG A 71 12.09 -1.60 4.50
N MET A 72 10.96 -1.16 3.96
CA MET A 72 10.93 -0.20 2.85
C MET A 72 11.62 1.12 3.25
N LEU A 73 11.37 1.61 4.46
CA LEU A 73 11.99 2.85 4.96
C LEU A 73 13.48 2.66 5.27
N GLU A 74 13.90 1.47 5.69
CA GLU A 74 15.33 1.13 5.84
C GLU A 74 16.07 1.13 4.50
N VAL A 75 15.44 0.59 3.44
CA VAL A 75 16.03 0.51 2.07
C VAL A 75 16.03 1.88 1.38
N LEU A 76 15.07 2.73 1.72
CA LEU A 76 14.88 4.07 1.18
C LEU A 76 14.86 5.12 2.31
N PRO A 77 16.01 5.34 2.97
CA PRO A 77 16.10 6.32 4.04
C PRO A 77 15.90 7.75 3.49
N PRO A 78 15.57 8.73 4.34
CA PRO A 78 15.22 10.09 3.93
C PRO A 78 16.27 10.75 3.02
N GLU A 79 17.56 10.50 3.26
CA GLU A 79 18.67 11.07 2.49
C GLU A 79 18.67 10.57 1.05
N LYS A 80 18.38 9.28 0.85
CA LYS A 80 18.27 8.68 -0.49
C LYS A 80 17.06 9.22 -1.23
N LEU A 81 15.92 9.33 -0.55
CA LEU A 81 14.69 9.89 -1.13
C LEU A 81 14.85 11.38 -1.46
N ALA A 82 15.55 12.17 -0.64
CA ALA A 82 15.71 13.61 -0.84
C ALA A 82 16.31 13.98 -2.22
N THR A 83 17.12 13.10 -2.80
CA THR A 83 17.73 13.29 -4.13
C THR A 83 16.76 13.10 -5.30
N MET A 84 15.54 12.62 -5.03
CA MET A 84 14.56 12.21 -6.04
C MET A 84 13.41 13.20 -6.16
N SER A 85 12.89 13.37 -7.38
CA SER A 85 11.60 14.05 -7.58
C SER A 85 10.47 13.26 -6.93
N ILE A 86 9.36 13.92 -6.58
CA ILE A 86 8.22 13.27 -5.92
C ILE A 86 7.72 12.02 -6.68
N ARG A 87 7.70 12.08 -8.01
CA ARG A 87 7.34 10.96 -8.88
C ARG A 87 8.30 9.78 -8.69
N LYS A 88 9.61 10.05 -8.70
CA LYS A 88 10.64 9.04 -8.52
C LYS A 88 10.59 8.45 -7.12
N LYS A 89 10.36 9.27 -6.08
CA LYS A 89 10.16 8.80 -4.69
C LYS A 89 9.01 7.80 -4.61
N ILE A 90 7.82 8.16 -5.09
CA ILE A 90 6.65 7.28 -5.05
C ILE A 90 6.86 5.99 -5.85
N SER A 91 7.48 6.07 -7.03
CA SER A 91 7.78 4.89 -7.85
C SER A 91 8.75 3.96 -7.10
N ALA A 92 9.85 4.50 -6.58
CA ALA A 92 10.87 3.74 -5.85
C ALA A 92 10.30 3.08 -4.58
N LEU A 93 9.45 3.78 -3.84
CA LEU A 93 8.77 3.24 -2.65
C LEU A 93 7.90 2.04 -3.02
N ILE A 94 7.01 2.17 -4.01
CA ILE A 94 6.17 1.04 -4.45
C ILE A 94 7.03 -0.12 -4.96
N GLU A 95 8.00 0.14 -5.84
CA GLU A 95 8.88 -0.90 -6.39
C GLU A 95 9.67 -1.63 -5.30
N THR A 96 10.12 -0.90 -4.27
CA THR A 96 10.79 -1.50 -3.11
C THR A 96 9.84 -2.40 -2.34
N ARG A 97 8.58 -2.01 -2.12
CA ARG A 97 7.58 -2.90 -1.50
C ARG A 97 7.36 -4.16 -2.31
N LEU A 98 7.22 -4.03 -3.63
CA LEU A 98 7.05 -5.19 -4.52
C LEU A 98 8.25 -6.14 -4.42
N ALA A 99 9.48 -5.60 -4.42
CA ALA A 99 10.69 -6.39 -4.25
C ALA A 99 10.75 -7.10 -2.88
N LEU A 100 10.30 -6.44 -1.80
CA LEU A 100 10.24 -7.02 -0.46
C LEU A 100 9.17 -8.12 -0.33
N LEU A 101 8.08 -8.01 -1.09
CA LEU A 101 6.99 -8.99 -1.16
C LEU A 101 7.28 -10.15 -2.12
N ALA A 102 8.20 -9.98 -3.07
CA ALA A 102 8.49 -10.94 -4.14
C ALA A 102 8.85 -12.36 -3.67
N PRO A 103 9.62 -12.55 -2.57
CA PRO A 103 9.92 -13.91 -2.08
C PRO A 103 8.67 -14.67 -1.63
N ASP A 104 7.61 -13.96 -1.24
CA ASP A 104 6.44 -14.53 -0.59
C ASP A 104 5.13 -14.25 -1.35
N ARG A 105 5.19 -14.25 -2.69
CA ARG A 105 4.03 -13.93 -3.56
C ARG A 105 2.82 -14.83 -3.35
N GLU A 106 3.01 -16.11 -3.05
CA GLU A 106 1.90 -17.02 -2.76
C GLU A 106 1.18 -16.64 -1.45
N ALA A 107 1.94 -16.27 -0.41
CA ALA A 107 1.36 -15.75 0.82
C ALA A 107 0.57 -14.46 0.58
N LEU A 108 1.09 -13.57 -0.29
CA LEU A 108 0.41 -12.36 -0.72
C LEU A 108 -0.90 -12.67 -1.46
N ARG A 109 -0.90 -13.63 -2.40
CA ARG A 109 -2.11 -14.08 -3.11
C ARG A 109 -3.18 -14.55 -2.13
N ARG A 110 -2.80 -15.36 -1.14
CA ARG A 110 -3.70 -15.83 -0.07
C ARG A 110 -4.18 -14.70 0.84
N ALA A 111 -3.31 -13.76 1.17
CA ALA A 111 -3.66 -12.58 1.95
C ALA A 111 -4.70 -11.73 1.20
N GLN A 112 -4.53 -11.52 -0.12
CA GLN A 112 -5.48 -10.77 -0.94
C GLN A 112 -6.88 -11.41 -0.95
N ALA A 113 -6.97 -12.75 -0.98
CA ALA A 113 -8.25 -13.44 -0.89
C ALA A 113 -8.96 -13.15 0.45
N ILE A 114 -8.21 -13.13 1.56
CA ILE A 114 -8.74 -12.80 2.90
C ILE A 114 -9.15 -11.33 2.98
N LEU A 115 -8.31 -10.42 2.47
CA LEU A 115 -8.58 -8.97 2.44
C LEU A 115 -9.81 -8.62 1.60
N ALA A 116 -10.11 -9.41 0.55
CA ALA A 116 -11.27 -9.22 -0.30
C ALA A 116 -12.60 -9.66 0.35
N MET A 117 -12.56 -10.40 1.45
CA MET A 117 -13.79 -10.81 2.14
C MET A 117 -14.54 -9.59 2.70
N PRO A 118 -15.88 -9.50 2.55
CA PRO A 118 -16.65 -8.35 3.03
C PRO A 118 -16.46 -8.04 4.52
N ALA A 119 -16.32 -9.08 5.35
CA ALA A 119 -16.05 -8.93 6.79
C ALA A 119 -14.73 -8.21 7.10
N ASN A 120 -13.77 -8.26 6.17
CA ASN A 120 -12.46 -7.64 6.31
C ASN A 120 -12.34 -6.30 5.60
N ALA A 121 -13.37 -5.85 4.85
CA ALA A 121 -13.28 -4.69 3.97
C ALA A 121 -12.79 -3.42 4.66
N VAL A 122 -13.26 -3.14 5.89
CA VAL A 122 -12.83 -1.96 6.66
C VAL A 122 -11.37 -2.06 7.06
N ARG A 123 -10.91 -3.22 7.52
CA ARG A 123 -9.50 -3.44 7.91
C ARG A 123 -8.59 -3.42 6.69
N ALA A 124 -9.01 -4.03 5.58
CA ALA A 124 -8.29 -4.00 4.31
C ALA A 124 -8.16 -2.56 3.78
N ALA A 125 -9.21 -1.75 3.85
CA ALA A 125 -9.17 -0.34 3.49
C ALA A 125 -8.20 0.47 4.37
N LYS A 126 -8.20 0.21 5.68
CA LYS A 126 -7.24 0.82 6.62
C LYS A 126 -5.79 0.44 6.29
N LEU A 127 -5.53 -0.82 5.93
CA LEU A 127 -4.20 -1.27 5.49
C LEU A 127 -3.75 -0.57 4.21
N GLY A 128 -4.61 -0.51 3.20
CA GLY A 128 -4.33 0.20 1.95
C GLY A 128 -4.06 1.69 2.19
N TRP A 129 -4.84 2.32 3.07
CA TRP A 129 -4.63 3.71 3.49
C TRP A 129 -3.30 3.89 4.20
N HIS A 130 -2.96 3.02 5.15
CA HIS A 130 -1.72 3.07 5.92
C HIS A 130 -0.49 2.97 5.02
N ALA A 131 -0.47 2.00 4.09
CA ALA A 131 0.60 1.87 3.12
C ALA A 131 0.77 3.15 2.26
N ALA A 132 -0.35 3.71 1.79
CA ALA A 132 -0.32 4.96 1.04
C ALA A 132 0.16 6.16 1.88
N ASP A 133 -0.28 6.26 3.13
CA ASP A 133 0.10 7.33 4.06
C ASP A 133 1.60 7.28 4.36
N ILE A 134 2.14 6.12 4.70
CA ILE A 134 3.59 5.95 4.95
C ILE A 134 4.40 6.32 3.71
N MET A 135 4.01 5.86 2.52
CA MET A 135 4.72 6.21 1.28
C MET A 135 4.69 7.72 1.01
N TRP A 136 3.55 8.38 1.22
CA TRP A 136 3.46 9.84 1.05
C TRP A 136 4.27 10.61 2.08
N ARG A 137 4.23 10.19 3.36
CA ARG A 137 5.05 10.79 4.42
C ARG A 137 6.54 10.64 4.13
N ALA A 138 6.98 9.44 3.76
CA ALA A 138 8.36 9.18 3.35
C ALA A 138 8.77 10.03 2.14
N ALA A 139 7.83 10.28 1.22
CA ALA A 139 8.08 11.14 0.06
C ALA A 139 8.18 12.64 0.42
N GLY A 140 7.81 13.04 1.64
CA GLY A 140 7.84 14.41 2.15
C GLY A 140 6.51 15.17 2.04
N ASP A 141 5.38 14.46 1.91
CA ASP A 141 4.06 15.09 1.92
C ASP A 141 3.71 15.65 3.31
N THR A 142 3.47 16.95 3.38
CA THR A 142 3.01 17.67 4.58
C THR A 142 1.55 18.14 4.48
N ALA A 143 0.83 17.73 3.43
CA ALA A 143 -0.55 18.15 3.21
C ALA A 143 -1.49 17.65 4.31
N THR A 144 -2.28 18.56 4.87
CA THR A 144 -3.31 18.30 5.88
C THR A 144 -4.73 18.64 5.38
N ASP A 145 -4.85 19.14 4.15
CA ASP A 145 -6.09 19.58 3.51
C ASP A 145 -6.72 18.48 2.64
N LEU A 146 -7.69 18.82 1.77
CA LEU A 146 -8.31 17.86 0.84
C LEU A 146 -7.30 17.12 -0.06
N ASN A 147 -6.10 17.68 -0.28
CA ASN A 147 -5.05 16.97 -1.01
C ASN A 147 -4.52 15.77 -0.22
N HIS A 148 -4.52 15.83 1.12
CA HIS A 148 -4.14 14.72 1.98
C HIS A 148 -4.94 13.45 1.62
N TYR A 149 -6.26 13.59 1.54
CA TYR A 149 -7.17 12.48 1.28
C TYR A 149 -7.10 12.01 -0.17
N SER A 150 -7.12 12.95 -1.11
CA SER A 150 -7.10 12.64 -2.55
C SER A 150 -5.82 11.91 -2.96
N LYS A 151 -4.66 12.33 -2.41
CA LYS A 151 -3.37 11.69 -2.66
C LYS A 151 -3.32 10.25 -2.15
N ARG A 152 -3.82 10.00 -0.95
CA ARG A 152 -3.81 8.66 -0.32
C ARG A 152 -4.80 7.71 -0.97
N ALA A 153 -6.01 8.17 -1.28
CA ALA A 153 -6.99 7.38 -2.01
C ALA A 153 -6.46 6.98 -3.40
N THR A 154 -5.89 7.94 -4.14
CA THR A 154 -5.32 7.68 -5.47
C THR A 154 -4.14 6.72 -5.40
N LEU A 155 -3.18 6.98 -4.49
CA LEU A 155 -2.01 6.11 -4.34
C LEU A 155 -2.40 4.70 -3.87
N GLY A 156 -3.29 4.60 -2.90
CA GLY A 156 -3.79 3.33 -2.39
C GLY A 156 -4.48 2.50 -3.47
N SER A 157 -5.33 3.11 -4.31
CA SER A 157 -5.97 2.41 -5.43
C SER A 157 -4.97 1.90 -6.47
N ILE A 158 -3.96 2.70 -6.82
CA ILE A 158 -2.90 2.29 -7.76
C ILE A 158 -2.08 1.16 -7.16
N TYR A 159 -1.70 1.27 -5.89
CA TYR A 159 -0.93 0.25 -5.21
C TYR A 159 -1.70 -1.07 -5.14
N ALA A 160 -2.97 -1.05 -4.74
CA ALA A 160 -3.83 -2.23 -4.72
C ALA A 160 -3.96 -2.89 -6.10
N ALA A 161 -4.21 -2.11 -7.15
CA ALA A 161 -4.27 -2.63 -8.53
C ALA A 161 -2.92 -3.22 -9.01
N THR A 162 -1.81 -2.60 -8.59
CA THR A 162 -0.46 -3.09 -8.90
C THR A 162 -0.20 -4.41 -8.18
N LEU A 163 -0.60 -4.56 -6.91
CA LEU A 163 -0.48 -5.83 -6.18
C LEU A 163 -1.30 -6.96 -6.82
N LEU A 164 -2.48 -6.67 -7.36
CA LEU A 164 -3.30 -7.67 -8.07
C LEU A 164 -2.64 -8.14 -9.38
N THR A 165 -1.93 -7.25 -10.06
CA THR A 165 -1.14 -7.60 -11.24
C THR A 165 0.09 -8.41 -10.84
N PHE A 166 0.78 -7.96 -9.79
CA PHE A 166 2.05 -8.49 -9.30
C PHE A 166 2.02 -9.95 -8.86
N VAL A 167 0.94 -10.39 -8.20
CA VAL A 167 0.86 -11.77 -7.72
C VAL A 167 0.92 -12.79 -8.87
N ASN A 168 0.47 -12.44 -10.07
CA ASN A 168 0.42 -13.32 -11.24
C ASN A 168 1.45 -12.93 -12.32
N ASP A 169 2.41 -12.06 -12.01
CA ASP A 169 3.42 -11.61 -12.96
C ASP A 169 4.60 -12.59 -13.02
N GLU A 170 4.67 -13.37 -14.09
CA GLU A 170 5.76 -14.33 -14.36
C GLU A 170 6.90 -13.76 -15.21
N SER A 171 6.82 -12.47 -15.59
CA SER A 171 7.88 -11.82 -16.35
C SER A 171 9.16 -11.63 -15.52
N GLU A 172 10.30 -11.52 -16.21
CA GLU A 172 11.61 -11.34 -15.57
C GLU A 172 11.61 -10.11 -14.65
N ASP A 173 12.02 -10.35 -13.40
CA ASP A 173 11.99 -9.36 -12.31
C ASP A 173 10.65 -8.62 -12.15
N HIS A 174 9.53 -9.20 -12.58
CA HIS A 174 8.19 -8.57 -12.54
C HIS A 174 8.10 -7.30 -13.42
N ALA A 175 8.68 -7.36 -14.61
CA ALA A 175 8.67 -6.27 -15.60
C ALA A 175 7.26 -5.78 -15.94
N ASP A 176 6.28 -6.67 -16.08
CA ASP A 176 4.91 -6.31 -16.44
C ASP A 176 4.23 -5.48 -15.34
N SER A 177 4.48 -5.80 -14.07
CA SER A 177 3.99 -5.04 -12.91
C SER A 177 4.62 -3.66 -12.82
N ARG A 178 5.93 -3.55 -13.07
CA ARG A 178 6.62 -2.25 -13.14
C ARG A 178 6.12 -1.40 -14.30
N ALA A 179 5.86 -2.02 -15.45
CA ALA A 179 5.29 -1.34 -16.59
C ALA A 179 3.84 -0.88 -16.32
N PHE A 180 3.03 -1.72 -15.65
CA PHE A 180 1.69 -1.36 -15.19
C PHE A 180 1.72 -0.16 -14.26
N LEU A 181 2.56 -0.20 -13.23
CA LEU A 181 2.76 0.89 -12.27
C LEU A 181 3.14 2.19 -12.99
N THR A 182 4.13 2.13 -13.88
CA THR A 182 4.59 3.28 -14.67
C THR A 182 3.44 3.92 -15.43
N ARG A 183 2.63 3.12 -16.14
CA ARG A 183 1.44 3.61 -16.87
C ARG A 183 0.41 4.24 -15.96
N ARG A 184 0.18 3.70 -14.76
CA ARG A 184 -0.76 4.25 -13.77
C ARG A 184 -0.29 5.60 -13.22
N ILE A 185 0.99 5.72 -12.85
CA ILE A 185 1.59 6.96 -12.37
C ILE A 185 1.53 8.05 -13.45
N GLU A 186 1.85 7.71 -14.70
CA GLU A 186 1.71 8.64 -15.83
C GLU A 186 0.25 9.06 -16.08
N GLY A 187 -0.70 8.15 -15.87
CA GLY A 187 -2.13 8.44 -15.93
C GLY A 187 -2.55 9.56 -14.98
N ILE A 188 -2.09 9.52 -13.72
CA ILE A 188 -2.33 10.60 -12.74
C ILE A 188 -1.81 11.93 -13.27
N MET A 189 -0.59 11.95 -13.79
CA MET A 189 0.04 13.18 -14.29
C MET A 189 -0.74 13.79 -15.46
N ARG A 190 -1.30 12.96 -16.35
CA ARG A 190 -2.17 13.44 -17.44
C ARG A 190 -3.47 14.02 -16.88
N PHE A 191 -4.06 13.36 -15.89
CA PHE A 191 -5.28 13.84 -15.23
C PHE A 191 -5.06 15.18 -14.52
N GLU A 192 -3.98 15.33 -13.75
CA GLU A 192 -3.65 16.59 -13.08
C GLU A 192 -3.37 17.73 -14.09
N LYS A 193 -2.67 17.45 -15.19
CA LYS A 193 -2.48 18.43 -16.28
C LYS A 193 -3.81 18.85 -16.90
N MET A 194 -4.71 17.90 -17.13
CA MET A 194 -6.05 18.18 -17.67
C MET A 194 -6.86 19.05 -16.70
N LYS A 195 -6.89 18.72 -15.41
CA LYS A 195 -7.55 19.51 -14.37
C LYS A 195 -7.00 20.94 -14.29
N ALA A 196 -5.68 21.10 -14.36
CA ALA A 196 -5.03 22.40 -14.38
C ALA A 196 -5.43 23.23 -15.61
N ARG A 197 -5.52 22.61 -16.79
CA ARG A 197 -6.01 23.27 -18.02
C ARG A 197 -7.45 23.75 -17.85
N PHE A 198 -8.35 22.91 -17.32
CA PHE A 198 -9.75 23.31 -17.08
C PHE A 198 -9.88 24.42 -16.03
N LYS A 199 -9.06 24.39 -14.97
CA LYS A 199 -9.05 25.46 -13.96
C LYS A 199 -8.48 26.77 -14.51
N GLY A 200 -7.45 26.71 -15.36
CA GLY A 200 -6.89 27.88 -16.04
C GLY A 200 -7.81 28.48 -17.11
N VAL A 201 -8.72 27.70 -17.68
CA VAL A 201 -9.79 28.19 -18.57
C VAL A 201 -10.94 28.84 -17.77
N GLY A 202 -11.10 28.49 -16.49
CA GLY A 202 -12.18 28.96 -15.62
C GLY A 202 -12.04 30.37 -15.06
N ASP A 203 -10.89 31.03 -15.20
CA ASP A 203 -10.70 32.45 -14.81
C ASP A 203 -11.05 33.43 -15.95
N GLY A 204 -11.36 32.93 -17.16
CA GLY A 204 -11.58 33.75 -18.35
C GLY A 204 -13.02 33.82 -18.86
N GLU A 205 -13.77 32.71 -18.86
CA GLU A 205 -15.13 32.70 -19.40
C GLU A 205 -16.03 31.73 -18.63
N HIS A 206 -16.84 32.27 -17.72
CA HIS A 206 -18.01 31.53 -17.25
C HIS A 206 -18.94 31.29 -18.44
N LEU A 207 -19.18 30.02 -18.78
CA LEU A 207 -20.32 29.61 -19.59
C LEU A 207 -21.59 30.05 -18.86
N SER A 208 -22.05 31.25 -19.18
CA SER A 208 -23.25 31.84 -18.60
C SER A 208 -24.46 31.08 -19.14
N LEU A 209 -24.93 30.10 -18.36
CA LEU A 209 -26.21 29.42 -18.55
C LEU A 209 -27.36 30.44 -18.66
N SER A 210 -27.24 31.59 -17.98
CA SER A 210 -28.18 32.71 -18.09
C SER A 210 -28.17 33.38 -19.47
N ARG A 211 -27.01 33.59 -20.12
CA ARG A 211 -26.95 34.08 -21.51
C ARG A 211 -27.43 33.04 -22.52
N PHE A 212 -27.15 31.77 -22.28
CA PHE A 212 -27.61 30.67 -23.14
C PHE A 212 -29.14 30.55 -23.13
N ILE A 213 -29.76 30.56 -21.95
CA ILE A 213 -31.23 30.55 -21.81
C ILE A 213 -31.86 31.86 -22.29
N GLY A 214 -31.19 33.00 -22.10
CA GLY A 214 -31.66 34.30 -22.62
C GLY A 214 -31.84 34.32 -24.14
N ARG A 215 -30.91 33.72 -24.90
CA ARG A 215 -30.99 33.62 -26.38
C ARG A 215 -32.10 32.67 -26.87
N LEU A 216 -32.49 31.68 -26.07
CA LEU A 216 -33.63 30.81 -26.37
C LEU A 216 -34.97 31.51 -26.15
N ARG A 217 -35.03 32.49 -25.23
CA ARG A 217 -36.27 33.21 -24.89
C ARG A 217 -36.55 34.41 -25.80
N TYR A 218 -35.51 35.04 -26.34
CA TYR A 218 -35.62 36.14 -27.30
C TYR A 218 -34.75 35.84 -28.52
N PRO A 219 -35.29 35.17 -29.56
CA PRO A 219 -34.59 35.08 -30.83
C PRO A 219 -34.43 36.50 -31.39
N ALA A 220 -33.20 36.90 -31.69
CA ALA A 220 -32.94 38.14 -32.40
C ALA A 220 -33.56 38.02 -33.80
N VAL A 221 -34.42 38.98 -34.15
CA VAL A 221 -34.94 39.18 -35.51
C VAL A 221 -33.83 39.75 -36.38
#